data_AF-A0A523TL92-F1
#
_entry.id   AF-A0A523TL92-F1
#
_cell.length_a   1.000
_cell.length_b   1.000
_cell.length_c   1.000
_cell.angle_alpha   90.00
_cell.angle_beta   90.00
_cell.angle_gamma   90.00
#
_symmetry.space_group_name_H-M   'P 1'
#
loop_
_entity.id
_entity.type
_entity.pdbx_description
1 polymer ?
#
loop_
_entity_poly.entity_id
_entity_poly.type
_entity_poly.pdbx_seq_one_letter_code
_entity_poly.pdbx_strand_id
1 'polypeptide(L)'
;MDLNTIWFILIAVLFTGYFFLEGFDYGVGILMPFLGKDEEERGRIIATIGPHWDANEVWLITAGGAMFAAFPNWYATMFSGFYMALLLMLVALIMRGIAIEFRNKDIRPKWRSTWDWLIFAGSLFPPLLWGIAMANLLLGTPIDANMTYIGGFWNLLNP
;
A
#
# COMPACT_ATOMS: atom_id res chain seq x y z
N MET A 1 8.71 13.53 27.93
CA MET A 1 8.56 12.72 26.71
C MET A 1 9.95 12.37 26.24
N ASP A 2 10.28 11.08 26.15
CA ASP A 2 11.60 10.64 25.71
C ASP A 2 11.70 10.57 24.18
N LEU A 3 12.91 10.36 23.66
CA LEU A 3 13.16 10.33 22.21
C LEU A 3 12.41 9.19 21.51
N ASN A 4 12.26 8.04 22.18
CA ASN A 4 11.51 6.90 21.67
C ASN A 4 10.04 7.26 21.46
N THR A 5 9.41 7.91 22.45
CA THR A 5 8.01 8.35 22.34
C THR A 5 7.83 9.36 21.21
N ILE A 6 8.77 10.29 21.03
CA ILE A 6 8.73 11.26 19.92
C ILE A 6 8.77 10.54 18.58
N TRP A 7 9.72 9.63 18.38
CA TRP A 7 9.83 8.89 17.12
C TRP A 7 8.61 8.01 16.85
N PHE A 8 8.05 7.38 17.88
CA PHE A 8 6.82 6.62 17.74
C PHE A 8 5.67 7.50 17.24
N ILE A 9 5.49 8.70 17.83
CA ILE A 9 4.49 9.68 17.37
C ILE A 9 4.75 10.11 15.93
N LEU A 10 6.01 10.40 15.57
CA LEU A 10 6.36 10.78 14.20
C LEU A 10 6.03 9.68 13.18
N ILE A 11 6.34 8.42 13.49
CA ILE A 11 5.97 7.28 12.64
C ILE A 11 4.45 7.15 12.52
N ALA A 12 3.71 7.32 13.62
CA ALA A 12 2.26 7.31 13.59
C ALA A 12 1.69 8.43 12.69
N VAL A 13 2.28 9.63 12.73
CA VAL A 13 1.93 10.75 11.84
C VAL A 13 2.23 10.41 10.38
N LEU A 14 3.38 9.79 10.08
CA LEU A 14 3.74 9.39 8.72
C LEU A 14 2.75 8.36 8.16
N PHE A 15 2.40 7.32 8.94
CA PHE A 15 1.39 6.35 8.51
C PHE A 15 -0.01 6.95 8.39
N THR A 16 -0.39 7.86 9.30
CA THR A 16 -1.68 8.56 9.21
C THR A 16 -1.76 9.41 7.95
N GLY A 17 -0.69 10.15 7.64
CA GLY A 17 -0.58 10.93 6.41
C GLY A 17 -0.65 10.05 5.17
N TYR A 18 0.11 8.94 5.16
CA TYR A 18 0.05 7.96 4.09
C TYR A 18 -1.37 7.40 3.89
N PHE A 19 -2.03 6.89 4.95
CA PHE A 19 -3.37 6.33 4.81
C PHE A 19 -4.42 7.36 4.38
N PHE A 20 -4.25 8.61 4.77
CA PHE A 20 -5.14 9.69 4.34
C PHE A 20 -4.93 10.05 2.86
N LEU A 21 -3.68 10.27 2.46
CA LEU A 21 -3.32 10.70 1.11
C LEU A 21 -3.46 9.55 0.11
N GLU A 22 -2.88 8.40 0.41
CA GLU A 22 -2.96 7.24 -0.48
C GLU A 22 -4.36 6.61 -0.48
N GLY A 23 -5.12 6.80 0.60
CA GLY A 23 -6.47 6.26 0.73
C GLY A 23 -7.41 6.73 -0.36
N PHE A 24 -7.33 7.99 -0.79
CA PHE A 24 -8.16 8.47 -1.89
C PHE A 24 -7.67 7.97 -3.26
N ASP A 25 -6.36 7.81 -3.46
CA ASP A 25 -5.80 7.24 -4.69
C ASP A 25 -6.23 5.78 -4.88
N TYR A 26 -6.19 5.00 -3.79
CA TYR A 26 -6.75 3.65 -3.78
C TYR A 26 -8.25 3.67 -4.09
N GLY A 27 -9.01 4.56 -3.44
CA GLY A 27 -10.44 4.72 -3.70
C GLY A 27 -10.75 5.01 -5.16
N VAL A 28 -10.04 5.96 -5.77
CA VAL A 28 -10.19 6.32 -7.19
C VAL A 28 -9.88 5.11 -8.09
N GLY A 29 -8.76 4.42 -7.86
CA GLY A 29 -8.38 3.25 -8.66
C GLY A 29 -9.36 2.07 -8.54
N ILE A 30 -9.90 1.82 -7.34
CA ILE A 30 -10.93 0.80 -7.10
C ILE A 30 -12.23 1.16 -7.81
N LEU A 31 -12.67 2.41 -7.73
CA LEU A 31 -13.98 2.83 -8.22
C LEU A 31 -14.01 3.10 -9.73
N MET A 32 -12.87 3.39 -10.35
CA MET A 32 -12.77 3.78 -11.76
C MET A 32 -13.49 2.82 -12.74
N PRO A 33 -13.33 1.48 -12.67
CA PRO A 33 -14.00 0.57 -13.60
C PRO A 33 -15.53 0.55 -13.46
N PHE A 34 -16.05 0.94 -12.30
CA PHE A 34 -17.49 0.89 -11.99
C PHE A 34 -18.18 2.24 -12.18
N LEU A 35 -17.47 3.34 -11.96
CA LEU A 35 -18.00 4.70 -12.12
C LEU A 35 -17.82 5.24 -13.55
N GLY A 36 -16.72 4.89 -14.23
CA GLY A 36 -16.47 5.34 -15.59
C GLY A 36 -17.22 4.50 -16.61
N LYS A 37 -18.29 5.06 -17.18
CA LYS A 37 -19.18 4.39 -18.15
C LYS A 37 -18.58 4.35 -19.55
N ASP A 38 -17.73 5.31 -19.86
CA ASP A 38 -16.95 5.37 -21.09
C ASP A 38 -15.48 5.68 -20.83
N GLU A 39 -14.69 5.62 -21.89
CA GLU A 39 -13.25 5.83 -21.84
C GLU A 39 -12.86 7.26 -21.44
N GLU A 40 -13.68 8.25 -21.79
CA GLU A 40 -13.43 9.63 -21.44
C GLU A 40 -13.66 9.86 -19.94
N GLU A 41 -14.74 9.33 -19.38
CA GLU A 41 -15.02 9.35 -17.95
C GLU A 41 -13.92 8.65 -17.15
N ARG A 42 -13.47 7.47 -17.57
CA ARG A 42 -12.36 6.74 -16.91
C ARG A 42 -11.05 7.54 -16.94
N GLY A 43 -10.74 8.14 -18.09
CA GLY A 43 -9.58 9.01 -18.24
C GLY A 43 -9.63 10.21 -17.29
N ARG A 44 -10.81 10.86 -17.17
CA ARG A 44 -11.02 11.98 -16.24
C ARG A 44 -10.88 11.55 -14.78
N ILE A 45 -11.41 10.40 -14.40
CA ILE A 45 -11.28 9.84 -13.05
C ILE A 45 -9.79 9.66 -12.70
N ILE A 46 -9.00 9.01 -13.55
CA ILE A 46 -7.57 8.79 -13.31
C ILE A 46 -6.78 10.10 -13.30
N ALA A 47 -7.16 11.07 -14.15
CA ALA A 47 -6.52 12.38 -14.18
C ALA A 47 -6.64 13.16 -12.85
N THR A 48 -7.61 12.83 -11.99
CA THR A 48 -7.74 13.46 -10.66
C THR A 48 -6.56 13.14 -9.73
N ILE A 49 -5.95 11.97 -9.87
CA ILE A 49 -4.84 11.49 -9.03
C ILE A 49 -3.47 11.60 -9.71
N GLY A 50 -3.45 11.68 -11.05
CA GLY A 50 -2.24 11.69 -11.87
C GLY A 50 -1.10 12.60 -11.39
N PRO A 51 -1.35 13.86 -10.98
CA PRO A 51 -0.28 14.77 -10.54
C PRO A 51 0.27 14.50 -9.15
N HIS A 52 -0.39 13.68 -8.32
CA HIS A 52 -0.13 13.61 -6.87
C HIS A 52 0.19 12.21 -6.35
N TRP A 53 -0.25 11.14 -7.03
CA TRP A 53 -0.13 9.76 -6.52
C TRP A 53 1.31 9.37 -6.17
N ASP A 54 2.28 9.75 -7.01
CA ASP A 54 3.70 9.41 -6.79
C ASP A 54 4.25 10.14 -5.54
N ALA A 55 3.75 11.35 -5.24
CA ALA A 55 4.12 12.08 -4.03
C ALA A 55 3.49 11.47 -2.76
N ASN A 56 2.32 10.84 -2.89
CA ASN A 56 1.64 10.19 -1.76
C ASN A 56 2.40 8.91 -1.32
N GLU A 57 2.92 8.14 -2.27
CA GLU A 57 3.74 6.94 -1.99
C GLU A 57 5.02 7.24 -1.19
N VAL A 58 5.59 8.45 -1.33
CA VAL A 58 6.78 8.86 -0.57
C VAL A 58 6.53 8.85 0.94
N TRP A 59 5.28 9.02 1.39
CA TRP A 59 4.94 8.92 2.81
C TRP A 59 5.17 7.51 3.35
N LEU A 60 4.82 6.47 2.59
CA LEU A 60 5.10 5.09 2.95
C LEU A 60 6.61 4.83 3.00
N ILE A 61 7.34 5.28 1.99
CA ILE A 61 8.81 5.11 1.93
C ILE A 61 9.45 5.77 3.16
N THR A 62 9.01 6.98 3.50
CA THR A 62 9.51 7.74 4.66
C THR A 62 9.12 7.06 5.97
N ALA A 63 7.90 6.54 6.09
CA ALA A 63 7.47 5.78 7.27
C ALA A 63 8.33 4.53 7.48
N GLY A 64 8.58 3.76 6.42
CA GLY A 64 9.47 2.60 6.45
C GLY A 64 10.91 2.96 6.82
N GLY A 65 11.44 4.05 6.25
CA GLY A 65 12.78 4.57 6.58
C GLY A 65 12.89 5.05 8.03
N ALA A 66 11.87 5.74 8.54
CA ALA A 66 11.80 6.19 9.93
C ALA A 66 11.73 4.99 10.90
N MET A 67 10.96 3.96 10.57
CA MET A 67 10.94 2.70 11.33
C MET A 67 12.31 2.05 11.36
N PHE A 68 13.00 1.95 10.21
CA PHE A 68 14.34 1.38 10.15
C PHE A 68 15.36 2.17 10.99
N ALA A 69 15.29 3.50 10.96
CA ALA A 69 16.22 4.36 11.68
C ALA A 69 15.96 4.41 13.20
N ALA A 70 14.70 4.50 13.62
CA ALA A 70 14.32 4.67 15.02
C ALA A 70 14.09 3.35 15.76
N PHE A 71 13.54 2.33 15.09
CA PHE A 71 13.16 1.04 15.67
C PHE A 71 13.57 -0.14 14.76
N PRO A 72 14.88 -0.39 14.59
CA PRO A 72 15.39 -1.37 13.62
C PRO A 72 14.88 -2.79 13.85
N ASN A 73 14.68 -3.21 15.12
CA ASN A 73 14.12 -4.52 15.42
C ASN A 73 12.65 -4.64 15.00
N TRP A 74 11.85 -3.58 15.21
CA TRP A 74 10.46 -3.56 14.75
C TRP A 74 10.40 -3.65 13.23
N TYR A 75 11.21 -2.85 12.52
CA TYR A 75 11.34 -2.92 11.08
C TYR A 75 11.73 -4.33 10.60
N ALA A 76 12.81 -4.90 11.15
CA ALA A 76 13.34 -6.19 10.70
C ALA A 76 12.36 -7.34 10.93
N THR A 77 11.77 -7.44 12.13
CA THR A 77 10.83 -8.51 12.47
C THR A 77 9.52 -8.39 11.68
N MET A 78 9.00 -7.18 11.48
CA MET A 78 7.78 -6.98 10.69
C MET A 78 8.01 -7.32 9.22
N PHE A 79 9.08 -6.78 8.60
CA PHE A 79 9.35 -7.00 7.18
C PHE A 79 9.73 -8.45 6.86
N SER A 80 10.42 -9.14 7.77
CA SER A 80 10.74 -10.57 7.61
C SER A 80 9.55 -11.48 7.91
N GLY A 81 8.78 -11.18 8.96
CA GLY A 81 7.61 -11.99 9.34
C GLY A 81 6.47 -11.89 8.35
N PHE A 82 6.21 -10.69 7.82
CA PHE A 82 5.16 -10.45 6.83
C PHE A 82 5.70 -10.50 5.40
N TYR A 83 6.83 -11.19 5.17
CA TYR A 83 7.54 -11.20 3.89
C TYR A 83 6.64 -11.39 2.68
N MET A 84 5.84 -12.47 2.67
CA MET A 84 4.98 -12.78 1.51
C MET A 84 3.88 -11.71 1.33
N ALA A 85 3.29 -11.21 2.42
CA ALA A 85 2.27 -10.17 2.34
C ALA A 85 2.83 -8.84 1.82
N LEU A 86 4.00 -8.43 2.31
CA LEU A 86 4.68 -7.20 1.87
C LEU A 86 5.23 -7.32 0.45
N LEU A 87 5.67 -8.53 0.03
CA LEU A 87 6.04 -8.79 -1.35
C LEU A 87 4.85 -8.63 -2.30
N LEU A 88 3.69 -9.20 -1.94
CA LEU A 88 2.46 -9.03 -2.71
C LEU A 88 2.01 -7.57 -2.77
N MET A 89 2.13 -6.85 -1.65
CA MET A 89 1.88 -5.40 -1.60
C MET A 89 2.81 -4.66 -2.57
N LEU A 90 4.13 -4.90 -2.49
CA LEU A 90 5.10 -4.26 -3.38
C LEU A 90 4.79 -4.51 -4.86
N VAL A 91 4.48 -5.75 -5.23
CA VAL A 91 4.10 -6.09 -6.61
C VAL A 91 2.83 -5.34 -7.02
N ALA A 92 1.83 -5.25 -6.16
CA ALA A 92 0.61 -4.50 -6.43
C ALA A 92 0.88 -3.00 -6.66
N LEU A 93 1.73 -2.38 -5.82
CA LEU A 93 2.11 -0.96 -5.97
C LEU A 93 2.88 -0.71 -7.26
N ILE A 94 3.84 -1.57 -7.61
CA ILE A 94 4.59 -1.49 -8.87
C ILE A 94 3.63 -1.60 -10.06
N MET A 95 2.74 -2.59 -10.04
CA MET A 95 1.77 -2.79 -11.12
C MET A 95 0.85 -1.58 -11.28
N ARG A 96 0.41 -0.96 -10.17
CA ARG A 96 -0.41 0.25 -10.18
C ARG A 96 0.32 1.42 -10.81
N GLY A 97 1.55 1.71 -10.37
CA GLY A 97 2.34 2.82 -10.89
C GLY A 97 2.62 2.69 -12.39
N ILE A 98 3.02 1.49 -12.84
CA ILE A 98 3.20 1.19 -14.26
C ILE A 98 1.88 1.38 -15.02
N ALA A 99 0.75 0.91 -14.46
CA ALA A 99 -0.53 1.00 -15.13
C ALA A 99 -1.00 2.44 -15.35
N ILE A 100 -0.83 3.32 -14.36
CA ILE A 100 -1.17 4.75 -14.47
C ILE A 100 -0.36 5.40 -15.62
N GLU A 101 0.95 5.15 -15.65
CA GLU A 101 1.86 5.73 -16.66
C GLU A 101 1.65 5.17 -18.08
N PHE A 102 1.34 3.88 -18.20
CA PHE A 102 1.28 3.19 -19.49
C PHE A 102 -0.11 3.17 -20.12
N ARG A 103 -1.19 3.40 -19.34
CA ARG A 103 -2.57 3.37 -19.82
C ARG A 103 -2.79 4.20 -21.07
N ASN A 104 -2.26 5.43 -21.09
CA ASN A 104 -2.49 6.39 -22.17
C ASN A 104 -1.47 6.29 -23.32
N LYS A 105 -0.52 5.34 -23.28
CA LYS A 105 0.47 5.14 -24.35
C LYS A 105 -0.10 4.51 -25.62
N ASP A 106 -1.29 3.90 -25.53
CA ASP A 106 -1.99 3.30 -26.66
C ASP A 106 -3.51 3.54 -26.55
N ILE A 107 -4.15 3.73 -27.69
CA ILE A 107 -5.58 4.04 -27.87
C ILE A 107 -6.44 2.77 -27.98
N ARG A 108 -5.85 1.60 -28.25
CA ARG A 108 -6.59 0.34 -28.42
C ARG A 108 -7.43 0.03 -27.18
N PRO A 109 -8.74 -0.26 -27.30
CA PRO A 109 -9.61 -0.54 -26.15
C PRO A 109 -9.12 -1.67 -25.25
N LYS A 110 -8.55 -2.74 -25.84
CA LYS A 110 -7.98 -3.86 -25.09
C LYS A 110 -6.78 -3.45 -24.24
N TRP A 111 -5.94 -2.52 -24.73
CA TRP A 111 -4.80 -2.00 -23.98
C TRP A 111 -5.29 -1.26 -22.74
N ARG A 112 -6.15 -0.26 -22.94
CA ARG A 112 -6.68 0.56 -21.84
C ARG A 112 -7.45 -0.25 -20.82
N SER A 113 -8.29 -1.18 -21.26
CA SER A 113 -9.02 -2.08 -20.34
C SER A 113 -8.10 -2.98 -19.53
N THR A 114 -6.96 -3.42 -20.07
CA THR A 114 -5.99 -4.20 -19.30
C THR A 114 -5.40 -3.37 -18.18
N TRP A 115 -4.98 -2.14 -18.48
CA TRP A 115 -4.43 -1.23 -17.48
C TRP A 115 -5.48 -0.76 -16.47
N ASP A 116 -6.74 -0.58 -16.88
CA ASP A 116 -7.85 -0.29 -15.97
C ASP A 116 -7.97 -1.36 -14.88
N TRP A 117 -7.92 -2.64 -15.26
CA TRP A 117 -7.98 -3.76 -14.30
C TRP A 117 -6.73 -3.88 -13.43
N LEU A 118 -5.56 -3.51 -13.97
CA LEU A 118 -4.32 -3.48 -13.19
C LEU A 118 -4.31 -2.32 -12.17
N ILE A 119 -4.85 -1.15 -12.52
CA ILE A 119 -5.08 -0.05 -11.57
C ILE A 119 -6.05 -0.51 -10.49
N PHE A 120 -7.16 -1.15 -10.86
CA PHE A 120 -8.14 -1.68 -9.91
C PHE A 120 -7.51 -2.65 -8.91
N ALA A 121 -6.82 -3.68 -9.41
CA ALA A 121 -6.18 -4.69 -8.55
C ALA A 121 -5.07 -4.06 -7.70
N GLY A 122 -4.23 -3.22 -8.32
CA GLY A 122 -3.14 -2.50 -7.66
C GLY A 122 -3.62 -1.51 -6.60
N SER A 123 -4.87 -1.04 -6.68
CA SER A 123 -5.49 -0.20 -5.66
C SER A 123 -6.30 -0.98 -4.61
N LEU A 124 -6.74 -2.21 -4.91
CA LEU A 124 -7.52 -3.04 -4.00
C LEU A 124 -6.65 -3.81 -3.00
N PHE A 125 -5.56 -4.42 -3.47
CA PHE A 125 -4.74 -5.30 -2.64
C PHE A 125 -3.98 -4.57 -1.53
N PRO A 126 -3.33 -3.41 -1.75
CA PRO A 126 -2.59 -2.73 -0.69
C PRO A 126 -3.42 -2.36 0.54
N PRO A 127 -4.60 -1.70 0.45
CA PRO A 127 -5.39 -1.38 1.63
C PRO A 127 -5.90 -2.63 2.36
N LEU A 128 -6.20 -3.72 1.63
CA LEU A 128 -6.56 -5.00 2.25
C LEU A 128 -5.39 -5.60 3.04
N LEU A 129 -4.20 -5.63 2.45
CA LEU A 129 -2.99 -6.16 3.10
C LEU A 129 -2.55 -5.30 4.29
N TRP A 130 -2.69 -3.97 4.21
CA TRP A 130 -2.48 -3.09 5.35
C TRP A 130 -3.46 -3.35 6.48
N GLY A 131 -4.75 -3.56 6.16
CA GLY A 131 -5.76 -3.93 7.15
C GLY A 131 -5.39 -5.23 7.87
N ILE A 132 -4.99 -6.25 7.13
CA ILE A 132 -4.51 -7.53 7.68
C ILE A 132 -3.28 -7.33 8.57
N ALA A 133 -2.27 -6.58 8.10
CA ALA A 133 -1.06 -6.32 8.85
C ALA A 133 -1.35 -5.59 10.17
N MET A 134 -2.18 -4.54 10.14
CA MET A 134 -2.54 -3.76 11.32
C MET A 134 -3.38 -4.58 12.31
N ALA A 135 -4.33 -5.39 11.83
CA ALA A 135 -5.09 -6.30 12.68
C ALA A 135 -4.18 -7.32 13.39
N ASN A 136 -3.23 -7.91 12.68
CA ASN A 136 -2.26 -8.85 13.27
C ASN A 136 -1.33 -8.18 14.28
N LEU A 137 -0.92 -6.93 14.04
CA LEU A 137 -0.13 -6.17 15.01
C LEU A 137 -0.91 -5.92 16.32
N LEU A 138 -2.23 -5.73 16.24
CA LEU A 138 -3.08 -5.54 17.42
C LEU A 138 -3.40 -6.86 18.15
N LEU A 139 -3.65 -7.94 17.42
CA LEU A 139 -3.92 -9.28 17.97
C LEU A 139 -2.65 -9.94 18.54
N GLY A 140 -1.48 -9.48 18.10
CA GLY A 140 -0.19 -10.08 18.41
C GLY A 140 0.19 -11.16 17.41
N THR A 141 1.47 -11.21 17.06
CA THR A 141 2.02 -12.17 16.12
C THR A 141 2.93 -13.17 16.83
N PRO A 142 3.01 -14.43 16.35
CA PRO A 142 3.88 -15.44 16.93
C PRO A 142 5.35 -15.09 16.63
N ILE A 143 5.98 -14.38 17.57
CA ILE A 143 7.38 -13.98 17.55
C ILE A 143 8.10 -14.70 18.69
N ASP A 144 9.21 -15.34 18.39
CA ASP A 144 10.02 -16.05 19.39
C ASP A 144 10.95 -15.11 20.19
N ALA A 145 11.71 -15.68 21.13
CA ALA A 145 12.65 -14.92 21.97
C ALA A 145 13.79 -14.26 21.18
N ASN A 146 14.06 -14.71 19.95
CA ASN A 146 15.06 -14.14 19.04
C ASN A 146 14.47 -13.07 18.11
N MET A 147 13.24 -12.62 18.37
CA MET A 147 12.49 -11.68 17.53
C MET A 147 12.25 -12.21 16.10
N THR A 148 12.20 -13.54 15.95
CA THR A 148 11.92 -14.20 14.68
C THR A 148 10.44 -14.57 14.61
N TYR A 149 9.80 -14.27 13.49
CA TYR A 149 8.44 -14.71 13.23
C TYR A 149 8.43 -16.21 12.94
N ILE A 150 7.65 -16.96 13.71
CA ILE A 150 7.54 -18.43 13.58
C ILE A 150 6.20 -18.89 12.97
N GLY A 151 5.34 -17.94 12.59
CA GLY A 151 4.10 -18.23 11.88
C GLY A 151 4.31 -18.47 10.38
N GLY A 152 3.27 -18.95 9.70
CA GLY A 152 3.18 -18.98 8.24
C GLY A 152 2.28 -17.87 7.70
N PHE A 153 2.30 -17.67 6.37
CA PHE A 153 1.47 -16.65 5.71
C PHE A 153 -0.02 -16.75 6.06
N TRP A 154 -0.56 -17.96 6.15
CA TRP A 154 -1.97 -18.20 6.47
C TRP A 154 -2.36 -17.81 7.90
N ASN A 155 -1.39 -17.71 8.83
CA ASN A 155 -1.66 -17.21 10.18
C ASN A 155 -2.04 -15.73 10.18
N LEU A 156 -1.66 -14.98 9.14
CA LEU A 156 -2.04 -13.58 8.97
C LEU A 156 -3.52 -13.43 8.61
N LEU A 157 -4.14 -14.45 8.01
CA LEU A 157 -5.55 -14.44 7.62
C LEU A 157 -6.43 -15.02 8.74
N ASN A 158 -6.42 -14.35 9.90
CA ASN A 158 -7.28 -14.68 11.02
C ASN A 158 -8.62 -13.91 10.97
N PRO A 159 -9.72 -14.47 11.53
CA PRO A 159 -11.02 -13.80 11.61
C PRO A 159 -11.02 -12.58 12.54
#